data_AF-A0A444YXJ7-F1
#
_entry.id   AF-A0A444YXJ7-F1
#
_cell.length_a   1.000
_cell.length_b   1.000
_cell.length_c   1.000
_cell.angle_alpha   90.00
_cell.angle_beta   90.00
_cell.angle_gamma   90.00
#
_symmetry.space_group_name_H-M   'P 1'
#
loop_
_entity.id
_entity.type
_entity.pdbx_description
1 polymer ?
#
loop_
_entity_poly.entity_id
_entity_poly.type
_entity_poly.pdbx_seq_one_letter_code
_entity_poly.pdbx_strand_id
1 'polypeptide(L)'
;MKFLGLSFVALIGLCLFLMLMILITLVWWVIPNKKLHKLKKCGFEGPPPSFPLGNIKDMKRKKSNIIITTTTISSSSSNLSHDIHSIVAPYYSSWQNSYEFLKKMSREVEAKA
;
A
#
# COMPACT_ATOMS: atom_id res chain seq x y z
N MET A 1 -48.93 23.87 6.36
CA MET A 1 -48.43 23.23 5.11
C MET A 1 -46.93 23.45 4.88
N LYS A 2 -46.38 24.68 5.00
CA LYS A 2 -44.95 24.98 4.74
C LYS A 2 -43.96 24.24 5.67
N PHE A 3 -44.26 24.12 6.96
CA PHE A 3 -43.42 23.38 7.93
C PHE A 3 -43.35 21.87 7.66
N LEU A 4 -44.41 21.29 7.11
CA LEU A 4 -44.47 19.85 6.78
C LEU A 4 -43.56 19.52 5.59
N GLY A 5 -43.49 20.42 4.59
CA GLY A 5 -42.60 20.28 3.45
C GLY A 5 -41.12 20.40 3.80
N LEU A 6 -40.76 21.29 4.73
CA LEU A 6 -39.36 21.46 5.18
C LEU A 6 -38.83 20.21 5.90
N SER A 7 -39.67 19.56 6.71
CA SER A 7 -39.34 18.30 7.40
C SER A 7 -39.09 17.16 6.40
N PHE A 8 -39.91 17.06 5.35
CA PHE A 8 -39.73 16.06 4.28
C PHE A 8 -38.41 16.25 3.52
N VAL A 9 -38.07 17.49 3.16
CA VAL A 9 -36.79 17.80 2.49
C VAL A 9 -35.59 17.46 3.37
N ALA A 10 -35.66 17.78 4.66
CA ALA A 10 -34.60 17.44 5.62
C ALA A 10 -34.43 15.92 5.77
N LEU A 11 -35.53 15.17 5.82
CA LEU A 11 -35.50 13.71 5.91
C LEU A 11 -34.87 13.06 4.67
N ILE A 12 -35.22 13.55 3.48
CA ILE A 12 -34.63 13.10 2.21
C ILE A 12 -33.12 13.41 2.20
N GLY A 13 -32.73 14.63 2.59
CA GLY A 13 -31.33 15.02 2.67
C GLY A 13 -30.51 14.14 3.62
N LEU A 14 -31.05 13.84 4.80
CA LEU A 14 -30.42 12.93 5.76
C LEU A 14 -30.29 11.51 5.18
N CYS A 15 -31.32 11.01 4.50
CA CYS A 15 -31.29 9.67 3.91
C CYS A 15 -30.23 9.56 2.81
N LEU A 16 -30.13 10.57 1.94
CA LEU A 16 -29.08 10.65 0.91
C LEU A 16 -27.68 10.75 1.52
N PHE A 17 -27.52 11.52 2.59
CA PHE A 17 -26.25 11.63 3.31
C PHE A 17 -25.82 10.29 3.91
N LEU A 18 -26.74 9.57 4.56
CA LEU A 18 -26.47 8.25 5.12
C LEU A 18 -26.11 7.24 4.03
N MET A 19 -26.83 7.23 2.90
CA MET A 19 -26.52 6.39 1.75
C MET A 19 -25.13 6.66 1.19
N LEU A 20 -24.74 7.93 1.10
CA LEU A 20 -23.40 8.32 0.65
C LEU A 20 -22.32 7.82 1.63
N MET A 21 -22.53 7.97 2.94
CA MET A 21 -21.59 7.48 3.96
C MET A 21 -21.42 5.96 3.91
N ILE A 22 -22.52 5.22 3.71
CA ILE A 22 -22.49 3.77 3.53
C ILE A 22 -21.70 3.40 2.27
N LEU A 23 -21.97 4.08 1.15
CA LEU A 23 -21.28 3.82 -0.12
C LEU A 23 -19.78 4.05 0.00
N ILE A 24 -19.37 5.17 0.62
CA ILE A 24 -17.95 5.48 0.86
C ILE A 24 -17.34 4.38 1.72
N THR A 25 -17.98 3.99 2.83
CA THR A 25 -17.45 2.94 3.72
C THR A 25 -17.30 1.60 2.99
N LEU A 26 -18.27 1.21 2.16
CA LEU A 26 -18.21 -0.02 1.38
C LEU A 26 -17.07 -0.02 0.37
N VAL A 27 -16.98 1.04 -0.45
CA VAL A 27 -15.96 1.13 -1.51
C VAL A 27 -14.56 1.22 -0.91
N TRP A 28 -14.43 1.97 0.17
CA TRP A 28 -13.15 2.38 0.71
C TRP A 28 -12.57 1.42 1.73
N TRP A 29 -13.43 0.70 2.47
CA TRP A 29 -13.01 -0.25 3.49
C TRP A 29 -13.30 -1.69 3.09
N VAL A 30 -14.54 -2.00 2.68
CA VAL A 30 -14.97 -3.39 2.51
C VAL A 30 -14.36 -4.03 1.26
N ILE A 31 -14.40 -3.34 0.11
CA ILE A 31 -13.83 -3.86 -1.14
C ILE A 31 -12.32 -4.15 -1.04
N PRO A 32 -11.45 -3.21 -0.60
CA PRO A 32 -10.01 -3.47 -0.55
C PRO A 32 -9.65 -4.58 0.44
N ASN A 33 -10.30 -4.63 1.60
CA ASN A 33 -10.07 -5.70 2.58
C ASN A 33 -10.46 -7.07 2.04
N LYS A 34 -11.58 -7.18 1.30
CA LYS A 34 -11.97 -8.45 0.65
C LYS A 34 -10.95 -8.88 -0.41
N LYS A 35 -10.43 -7.94 -1.22
CA LYS A 35 -9.39 -8.23 -2.21
C LYS A 35 -8.10 -8.70 -1.53
N LEU A 36 -7.67 -8.01 -0.49
CA LEU A 36 -6.48 -8.39 0.28
C LEU A 36 -6.63 -9.78 0.89
N HIS A 37 -7.79 -10.09 1.47
CA HIS A 37 -8.02 -11.40 2.08
C HIS A 37 -7.97 -12.54 1.04
N LYS A 38 -8.46 -12.30 -0.19
CA LYS A 38 -8.31 -13.26 -1.30
C LYS A 38 -6.84 -13.47 -1.67
N LEU A 39 -6.06 -12.39 -1.75
CA LEU A 39 -4.62 -12.48 -2.03
C LEU A 39 -3.88 -13.27 -0.95
N LYS A 40 -4.16 -12.98 0.33
CA LYS A 40 -3.59 -13.72 1.47
C LYS A 40 -3.89 -15.21 1.40
N LYS A 41 -5.12 -15.59 1.04
CA LYS A 41 -5.51 -17.01 0.85
C LYS A 41 -4.73 -17.70 -0.28
N CYS A 42 -4.32 -16.95 -1.30
CA CYS A 42 -3.49 -17.46 -2.39
C CYS A 42 -1.99 -17.52 -2.05
N GLY A 43 -1.60 -17.27 -0.79
CA GLY A 43 -0.20 -17.25 -0.35
C GLY A 43 0.53 -15.94 -0.66
N PHE A 44 -0.17 -14.92 -1.15
CA PHE A 44 0.38 -13.58 -1.32
C PHE A 44 0.33 -12.86 0.02
N GLU A 45 1.30 -13.18 0.88
CA GLU A 45 1.56 -12.42 2.09
C GLU A 45 2.35 -11.16 1.75
N GLY A 46 1.88 -10.03 2.27
CA GLY A 46 2.43 -8.73 2.01
C GLY A 46 2.19 -7.78 3.18
N PRO A 47 2.70 -6.55 3.08
CA PRO A 47 2.58 -5.58 4.15
C PRO A 47 1.12 -5.25 4.46
N PRO A 48 0.82 -4.90 5.72
CA PRO A 48 -0.51 -4.50 6.11
C PRO A 48 -0.95 -3.30 5.27
N PRO A 49 -2.21 -3.28 4.78
CA PRO A 49 -2.73 -2.14 4.05
C PRO A 49 -2.82 -0.97 5.03
N SER A 50 -2.17 0.12 4.69
CA SER A 50 -2.37 1.40 5.36
C SER A 50 -3.29 2.27 4.49
N PHE A 51 -4.10 3.10 5.12
CA PHE A 51 -5.03 4.00 4.43
C PHE A 51 -4.87 5.40 5.05
N PRO A 52 -4.87 6.53 4.30
CA PRO A 52 -5.08 6.71 2.86
C PRO A 52 -3.87 6.47 1.98
N LEU A 53 -2.71 6.86 2.48
CA LEU A 53 -1.52 6.95 1.67
C LEU A 53 -0.90 5.59 1.40
N GLY A 54 -1.47 4.51 1.94
CA GLY A 54 -0.85 3.21 1.85
C GLY A 54 0.58 3.28 2.31
N ASN A 55 1.36 2.57 1.54
CA ASN A 55 2.73 2.29 1.81
C ASN A 55 3.68 3.45 1.39
N ILE A 56 3.13 4.57 0.90
CA ILE A 56 3.90 5.73 0.45
C ILE A 56 4.72 6.35 1.59
N LYS A 57 4.17 6.37 2.82
CA LYS A 57 4.90 6.90 4.00
C LYS A 57 6.14 6.07 4.30
N ASP A 58 6.02 4.75 4.23
CA ASP A 58 7.14 3.82 4.47
C ASP A 58 8.17 3.91 3.34
N MET A 59 7.73 4.07 2.10
CA MET A 59 8.62 4.32 0.96
C MET A 59 9.40 5.62 1.13
N LYS A 60 8.75 6.70 1.59
CA LYS A 60 9.40 8.00 1.82
C LYS A 60 10.42 7.94 2.97
N ARG A 61 10.06 7.29 4.09
CA ARG A 61 10.96 7.10 5.24
C ARG A 61 12.16 6.22 4.90
N LYS A 62 11.97 5.13 4.15
CA LYS A 62 13.09 4.31 3.71
C LYS A 62 13.96 5.08 2.73
N LYS A 63 13.38 5.85 1.81
CA LYS A 63 14.14 6.72 0.89
C LYS A 63 15.00 7.75 1.62
N SER A 64 14.48 8.41 2.65
CA SER A 64 15.30 9.36 3.44
C SER A 64 16.44 8.66 4.16
N ASN A 65 16.18 7.48 4.76
CA ASN A 65 17.23 6.70 5.42
C ASN A 65 18.30 6.24 4.43
N ILE A 66 17.90 5.78 3.24
CA ILE A 66 18.81 5.36 2.17
C ILE A 66 19.66 6.51 1.66
N ILE A 67 19.09 7.71 1.47
CA ILE A 67 19.84 8.92 1.09
C ILE A 67 20.90 9.24 2.16
N ILE A 68 20.53 9.13 3.44
CA ILE A 68 21.47 9.33 4.55
C ILE A 68 22.58 8.27 4.52
N THR A 69 22.26 6.99 4.33
CA THR A 69 23.28 5.93 4.23
C THR A 69 24.13 6.02 2.97
N THR A 70 23.59 6.41 1.82
CA THR A 70 24.40 6.58 0.60
C THR A 70 25.34 7.77 0.71
N THR A 71 24.93 8.85 1.39
CA THR A 71 25.80 10.01 1.65
C THR A 71 26.92 9.67 2.64
N THR A 72 26.69 8.75 3.59
CA THR A 72 27.73 8.27 4.51
C THR A 72 28.58 7.13 3.93
N ILE A 73 28.07 6.35 2.97
CA ILE A 73 28.81 5.28 2.27
C ILE A 73 29.65 5.85 1.11
N SER A 74 29.29 7.01 0.54
CA SER A 74 30.10 7.66 -0.50
C SER A 74 31.50 8.09 -0.05
N SER A 75 31.80 8.10 1.26
CA SER A 75 33.16 8.28 1.79
C SER A 75 33.94 6.97 1.98
N SER A 76 33.32 5.81 1.75
CA SER A 76 33.96 4.49 1.86
C SER A 76 33.66 3.63 0.63
N SER A 77 34.34 3.92 -0.47
CA SER A 77 34.39 3.08 -1.68
C SER A 77 35.01 1.71 -1.34
N SER A 78 34.29 0.59 -1.52
CA SER A 78 34.90 -0.73 -1.84
C SER A 78 33.95 -1.93 -1.98
N ASN A 79 32.62 -1.82 -1.89
CA ASN A 79 31.75 -2.98 -2.12
C ASN A 79 30.78 -2.75 -3.27
N LEU A 80 31.29 -2.90 -4.50
CA LEU A 80 30.49 -2.99 -5.72
C LEU A 80 29.75 -4.34 -5.71
N SER A 81 28.65 -4.41 -4.97
CA SER A 81 27.68 -5.49 -5.11
C SER A 81 26.97 -5.32 -6.46
N HIS A 82 26.94 -6.36 -7.30
CA HIS A 82 26.27 -6.38 -8.60
C HIS A 82 24.72 -6.30 -8.51
N ASP A 83 24.15 -6.05 -7.33
CA ASP A 83 22.72 -5.95 -7.13
C ASP A 83 22.19 -4.54 -7.52
N ILE A 84 22.10 -4.29 -8.82
CA ILE A 84 21.51 -3.07 -9.40
C ILE A 84 20.03 -2.93 -8.95
N HIS A 85 19.33 -4.03 -8.70
CA HIS A 85 17.92 -4.01 -8.27
C HIS A 85 17.75 -3.35 -6.90
N SER A 86 18.70 -3.55 -5.99
CA SER A 86 18.71 -2.86 -4.70
C SER A 86 18.90 -1.34 -4.82
N ILE A 87 19.52 -0.85 -5.88
CA ILE A 87 19.78 0.58 -6.11
C ILE A 87 18.58 1.24 -6.81
N VAL A 88 18.01 0.58 -7.81
CA VAL A 88 16.88 1.10 -8.60
C VAL A 88 15.56 0.98 -7.84
N ALA A 89 15.38 -0.11 -7.07
CA ALA A 89 14.17 -0.40 -6.30
C ALA A 89 14.51 -0.89 -4.87
N PRO A 90 15.21 -0.07 -4.04
CA PRO A 90 15.64 -0.44 -2.69
C PRO A 90 14.49 -0.84 -1.76
N TYR A 91 13.30 -0.38 -2.10
CA TYR A 91 12.09 -0.68 -1.39
C TYR A 91 11.61 -2.12 -1.59
N TYR A 92 11.75 -2.63 -2.82
CA TYR A 92 11.36 -3.98 -3.21
C TYR A 92 12.32 -5.02 -2.62
N SER A 93 13.63 -4.75 -2.64
CA SER A 93 14.63 -5.64 -2.02
C SER A 93 14.41 -5.79 -0.50
N SER A 94 14.06 -4.70 0.20
CA SER A 94 13.68 -4.75 1.62
C SER A 94 12.46 -5.65 1.88
N TRP A 95 11.49 -5.66 0.96
CA TRP A 95 10.31 -6.51 1.04
C TRP A 95 10.60 -7.97 0.68
N GLN A 96 11.43 -8.24 -0.32
CA GLN A 96 11.87 -9.61 -0.62
C GLN A 96 12.55 -10.27 0.59
N ASN A 97 13.29 -9.49 1.38
CA ASN A 97 13.91 -9.99 2.61
C ASN A 97 12.90 -10.20 3.75
N SER A 98 11.78 -9.49 3.74
CA SER A 98 10.75 -9.56 4.79
C SER A 98 9.63 -10.57 4.47
N TYR A 99 9.43 -10.91 3.19
CA TYR A 99 8.34 -11.76 2.72
C TYR A 99 8.88 -12.90 1.84
N GLU A 100 8.81 -14.13 2.36
CA GLU A 100 9.35 -15.33 1.70
C GLU A 100 8.69 -15.62 0.35
N PHE A 101 7.39 -15.30 0.22
CA PHE A 101 6.64 -15.40 -1.03
C PHE A 101 7.28 -14.56 -2.16
N LEU A 102 7.69 -13.32 -1.89
CA LEU A 102 8.31 -12.43 -2.89
C LEU A 102 9.66 -12.97 -3.36
N LYS A 103 10.40 -13.60 -2.44
CA LYS A 103 11.67 -14.27 -2.75
C LYS A 103 11.47 -15.49 -3.65
N LYS A 104 10.40 -16.26 -3.43
CA LYS A 104 10.04 -17.38 -4.31
C LYS A 104 9.64 -16.91 -5.70
N MET A 105 8.85 -15.85 -5.80
CA MET A 105 8.41 -15.30 -7.09
C MET A 105 9.57 -14.74 -7.93
N SER A 106 10.53 -14.03 -7.32
CA SER A 106 11.72 -13.52 -8.04
C SER A 106 12.50 -14.66 -8.70
N ARG A 107 12.73 -15.75 -7.96
CA ARG A 107 13.48 -16.92 -8.45
C ARG A 107 12.79 -17.63 -9.61
N GLU A 108 11.46 -17.71 -9.59
CA GLU A 108 10.67 -18.31 -10.69
C GLU A 108 10.69 -17.46 -11.97
N VAL A 109 10.72 -16.13 -11.83
CA VAL A 109 10.84 -15.21 -12.97
C VAL A 109 12.24 -15.29 -13.55
N GLU A 110 13.28 -15.29 -12.71
CA GLU A 110 14.68 -15.44 -13.12
C GLU A 110 14.96 -16.81 -13.75
N ALA A 111 14.33 -17.90 -13.27
CA ALA A 111 14.49 -19.23 -13.85
C ALA A 111 13.80 -19.42 -15.21
N LYS A 112 12.92 -18.48 -15.59
CA LYS A 112 12.20 -18.48 -16.88
C LYS A 112 12.75 -17.45 -17.87
N ALA A 113 13.63 -16.57 -17.43
CA ALA A 113 14.30 -15.55 -18.24
C ALA A 113 15.63 -16.08 -18.79
#